data_AF-A0A947AYA9-F1
#
_entry.id   AF-A0A947AYA9-F1
#
_cell.length_a   1.000
_cell.length_b   1.000
_cell.length_c   1.000
_cell.angle_alpha   90.00
_cell.angle_beta   90.00
_cell.angle_gamma   90.00
#
_symmetry.space_group_name_H-M   'P 1'
#
loop_
_entity.id
_entity.type
_entity.pdbx_description
1 polymer ?
#
loop_
_entity_poly.entity_id
_entity_poly.type
_entity_poly.pdbx_seq_one_letter_code
_entity_poly.pdbx_strand_id
1 'polypeptide(L)' 'MFDAQIYSNRRNILKNKFESGLLLILGNEEAPANYTGNPFPFRQDSTFLYYFGIDLPGLAAVIDIDNHVETIY' A
#
# COMPACT_ATOMS: atom_id res chain seq x y z
N MET A 1 -1.97 11.01 -10.79
CA MET A 1 -1.82 10.61 -9.37
C MET A 1 -2.20 11.83 -8.51
N PHE A 2 -2.74 11.64 -7.31
CA PHE A 2 -3.09 12.76 -6.43
C PHE A 2 -1.82 13.41 -5.83
N ASP A 3 -1.95 14.58 -5.23
CA ASP A 3 -0.85 15.17 -4.46
C ASP A 3 -0.48 14.29 -3.27
N ALA A 4 0.82 14.28 -2.90
CA ALA A 4 1.34 13.50 -1.78
C ALA A 4 0.55 13.74 -0.47
N GLN A 5 0.11 14.98 -0.24
CA GLN A 5 -0.66 15.37 0.94
C GLN A 5 -2.01 14.61 1.05
N ILE A 6 -2.64 14.27 -0.08
CA ILE A 6 -3.91 13.53 -0.08
C ILE A 6 -3.70 12.13 0.51
N TYR A 7 -2.62 11.45 0.15
CA TYR A 7 -2.28 10.14 0.67
C TYR A 7 -1.92 10.20 2.16
N SER A 8 -1.10 11.17 2.56
CA SER A 8 -0.79 11.39 3.99
C SER A 8 -2.03 11.67 4.83
N ASN A 9 -2.97 12.48 4.33
CA ASN A 9 -4.23 12.76 5.02
C ASN A 9 -5.09 11.50 5.18
N ARG A 10 -5.19 10.66 4.14
CA ARG A 10 -5.92 9.38 4.21
C ARG A 10 -5.33 8.46 5.26
N ARG A 11 -4.00 8.34 5.34
CA ARG A 11 -3.32 7.53 6.35
C ARG A 11 -3.49 8.10 7.76
N ASN A 12 -3.47 9.41 7.93
CA ASN A 12 -3.77 10.04 9.23
C ASN A 12 -5.20 9.71 9.71
N ILE A 13 -6.20 9.76 8.83
CA ILE A 13 -7.58 9.36 9.16
C ILE A 13 -7.64 7.87 9.53
N LEU A 14 -6.89 7.01 8.85
CA LEU A 14 -6.82 5.59 9.15
C LEU A 14 -6.19 5.34 10.53
N LYS A 15 -5.03 5.96 10.82
CA LYS A 15 -4.31 5.81 12.09
C LYS A 15 -5.18 6.18 13.29
N ASN A 16 -6.00 7.23 13.17
CA ASN A 16 -6.90 7.67 14.24
C ASN A 16 -8.01 6.67 14.61
N LYS A 17 -8.15 5.55 13.88
CA LYS A 17 -9.11 4.48 14.21
C LYS A 17 -8.53 3.40 15.11
N PHE A 18 -7.23 3.47 15.41
CA PHE A 18 -6.52 2.46 16.17
C PHE A 18 -5.75 3.14 17.30
N GLU A 19 -5.73 2.52 18.47
CA GLU A 19 -5.01 3.03 19.64
C GLU A 19 -3.53 2.60 19.64
N SER A 20 -3.23 1.43 19.07
CA SER A 20 -1.90 0.81 19.13
C SER A 20 -1.75 -0.31 18.06
N GLY A 21 -0.51 -0.71 17.77
CA GLY A 21 -0.17 -1.88 16.95
C GLY A 21 0.36 -1.54 15.55
N LEU A 22 0.46 -2.58 14.71
CA LEU A 22 0.97 -2.48 13.34
C LEU A 22 -0.15 -2.72 12.33
N LEU A 23 -0.30 -1.80 11.37
CA LEU A 23 -1.15 -2.03 10.20
C LEU A 23 -0.27 -2.49 9.03
N LEU A 24 -0.48 -3.73 8.58
CA LEU A 24 0.14 -4.28 7.38
C LEU A 24 -0.80 -4.11 6.19
N ILE A 25 -0.33 -3.43 5.14
CA ILE A 25 -1.03 -3.27 3.87
C ILE A 25 -0.18 -3.92 2.78
N LEU A 26 -0.72 -4.96 2.15
CA LEU A 26 -0.05 -5.69 1.08
C LEU A 26 -0.43 -5.10 -0.28
N GLY A 27 0.58 -4.90 -1.12
CA GLY A 27 0.39 -4.68 -2.55
C GLY A 27 0.25 -6.00 -3.30
N ASN A 28 -0.14 -5.89 -4.56
CA ASN A 28 -0.18 -7.00 -5.50
C ASN A 28 1.21 -7.30 -6.06
N GLU A 29 1.40 -8.56 -6.41
CA GLU A 29 2.49 -9.04 -7.27
C GLU A 29 2.05 -9.04 -8.74
N GLU A 30 2.99 -9.26 -9.64
CA GLU A 30 2.65 -9.64 -11.01
C GLU A 30 1.97 -11.01 -11.04
N ALA A 31 0.87 -11.13 -11.79
CA ALA A 31 0.12 -12.37 -11.93
C ALA A 31 0.46 -13.04 -13.28
N PRO A 32 1.04 -14.26 -13.29
CA PRO A 32 1.27 -15.01 -14.51
C PRO A 32 -0.04 -15.30 -15.24
N ALA A 33 -0.09 -15.06 -16.55
CA ALA A 33 -1.27 -15.39 -17.35
C ALA A 33 -1.34 -16.91 -17.64
N ASN A 34 -0.27 -17.46 -18.18
CA ASN A 34 -0.16 -18.88 -18.54
C ASN A 34 1.23 -19.49 -18.26
N TYR A 35 2.26 -18.67 -18.09
CA TYR A 35 3.58 -19.07 -17.58
C TYR A 35 4.25 -17.85 -16.92
N THR A 36 5.28 -18.09 -16.10
CA THR A 36 5.90 -17.08 -15.23
C THR A 36 6.45 -15.85 -15.98
N GLY A 37 6.94 -16.03 -17.21
CA GLY A 37 7.46 -14.94 -18.06
C GLY A 37 6.40 -14.18 -18.87
N ASN A 38 5.10 -14.49 -18.72
CA ASN A 38 4.02 -13.79 -19.40
C ASN A 38 2.95 -13.33 -18.40
N PRO A 39 3.22 -12.26 -17.63
CA PRO A 39 2.26 -11.72 -16.69
C PRO A 39 1.14 -10.96 -17.42
N PHE A 40 -0.03 -10.89 -16.77
CA PHE A 40 -1.05 -9.90 -17.14
C PHE A 40 -0.53 -8.47 -16.94
N PRO A 41 -1.13 -7.46 -17.62
CA PRO A 41 -0.88 -6.08 -17.27
C PRO A 41 -1.08 -5.85 -15.77
N PHE A 42 -0.06 -5.33 -15.12
CA PHE A 42 -0.08 -5.12 -13.68
C PHE A 42 -1.20 -4.15 -13.27
N ARG A 43 -1.84 -4.45 -12.15
CA ARG A 43 -2.76 -3.56 -11.46
C ARG A 43 -2.57 -3.72 -9.96
N GLN A 44 -2.18 -2.64 -9.31
CA GLN A 44 -2.04 -2.62 -7.86
C GLN A 44 -3.38 -2.84 -7.13
N ASP A 45 -3.29 -3.32 -5.89
CA ASP A 45 -4.39 -3.40 -4.95
C ASP A 45 -5.00 -2.01 -4.72
N SER A 46 -6.32 -1.96 -4.66
CA SER A 46 -7.03 -0.68 -4.58
C SER A 46 -6.88 -0.02 -3.20
N THR A 47 -6.72 -0.80 -2.14
CA THR A 47 -6.43 -0.28 -0.80
C THR A 47 -5.01 0.27 -0.73
N PHE A 48 -4.02 -0.44 -1.30
CA PHE A 48 -2.65 0.05 -1.40
C PHE A 48 -2.57 1.36 -2.21
N LEU A 49 -3.18 1.40 -3.41
CA LEU A 49 -3.25 2.62 -4.23
C LEU A 49 -3.96 3.76 -3.51
N TYR A 50 -5.02 3.47 -2.74
CA TYR A 50 -5.78 4.50 -2.04
C TYR A 50 -4.94 5.20 -0.97
N TYR A 51 -4.11 4.46 -0.24
CA TYR A 51 -3.32 4.99 0.88
C TYR A 51 -1.89 5.42 0.51
N PHE A 52 -1.28 4.83 -0.52
CA PHE A 52 0.12 5.09 -0.88
C PHE A 52 0.28 5.64 -2.30
N GLY A 53 -0.65 5.34 -3.21
CA GLY A 53 -0.63 5.86 -4.57
C GLY A 53 0.46 5.27 -5.48
N ILE A 54 1.22 4.28 -5.03
CA ILE A 54 2.34 3.69 -5.79
C ILE A 54 1.84 2.49 -6.58
N ASP A 55 2.04 2.54 -7.90
CA ASP A 55 1.61 1.50 -8.85
C ASP A 55 2.81 0.68 -9.34
N LEU A 56 3.46 -0.02 -8.39
CA LEU A 56 4.55 -0.97 -8.66
C LEU A 56 4.23 -2.31 -7.98
N PRO A 57 4.57 -3.45 -8.60
CA PRO A 57 4.37 -4.77 -8.00
C PRO A 57 5.31 -5.01 -6.82
N GLY A 58 4.95 -5.98 -5.97
CA GLY A 58 5.84 -6.52 -4.94
C GLY A 58 6.09 -5.60 -3.75
N LEU A 59 5.16 -4.69 -3.50
CA LEU A 59 5.24 -3.75 -2.39
C LEU A 59 4.48 -4.24 -1.17
N ALA A 60 4.99 -3.91 0.01
CA ALA A 60 4.24 -3.95 1.25
C ALA A 60 4.44 -2.65 2.03
N ALA A 61 3.46 -2.27 2.83
CA ALA A 61 3.58 -1.11 3.70
C ALA A 61 3.21 -1.48 5.13
N VAL A 62 3.97 -0.94 6.08
CA VAL A 62 3.68 -1.04 7.50
C VAL A 62 3.48 0.37 8.06
N ILE A 63 2.36 0.56 8.75
CA ILE A 63 2.10 1.73 9.57
C ILE A 63 2.21 1.27 11.02
N ASP A 64 3.25 1.76 11.69
CA ASP A 64 3.47 1.56 13.12
C ASP A 64 2.74 2.67 13.89
N ILE A 65 1.62 2.30 14.53
CA ILE A 65 0.79 3.24 15.28
C ILE A 65 1.53 3.73 16.53
N ASP A 66 2.28 2.84 17.18
CA ASP A 66 2.96 3.09 18.45
C ASP A 66 4.14 4.06 18.28
N ASN A 67 4.87 3.95 17.17
CA ASN A 67 6.04 4.78 16.87
C ASN A 67 5.76 5.92 15.87
N HIS A 68 4.55 6.00 15.33
CA HIS A 68 4.15 6.95 14.29
C HIS A 68 5.04 6.90 13.02
N VAL A 69 5.50 5.70 12.66
CA VAL A 69 6.36 5.46 11.51
C VAL A 69 5.56 4.79 10.39
N GLU A 70 5.79 5.23 9.15
CA GLU A 70 5.21 4.64 7.95
C GLU A 70 6.36 4.18 7.06
N THR A 71 6.42 2.88 6.75
CA THR A 71 7.51 2.28 5.95
C THR A 71 6.93 1.51 4.77
N ILE A 72 7.52 1.68 3.59
CA ILE A 72 7.23 0.88 2.40
C ILE A 72 8.44 -0.02 2.14
N TYR A 73 8.16 -1.29 1.86
CA TYR A 73 9.10 -2.34 1.51
C TYR A 73 8.91 -2.73 0.06
#